data_AF-A0A6P0YI81-F1
#
_entry.id   AF-A0A6P0YI81-F1
#
_cell.length_a   1.000
_cell.length_b   1.000
_cell.length_c   1.000
_cell.angle_alpha   90.00
_cell.angle_beta   90.00
_cell.angle_gamma   90.00
#
_symmetry.space_group_name_H-M   'P 1'
#
loop_
_entity.id
_entity.type
_entity.pdbx_description
1 polymer ?
#
loop_
_entity_poly.entity_id
_entity_poly.type
_entity_poly.pdbx_seq_one_letter_code
_entity_poly.pdbx_strand_id
1 'polypeptide(L)'
;TRLRSLLVDEKQLAKFATQLEIGELMRLGRGAEKDGGRQNPALLSDTFEAIIGAFFLDSTLTKVRPFVKKIFQPVADEIIFPDSESDAQTDDLVDTKGKFQQWALAKFGENPKYESNNGEGPDHAKIFTAEVRVKGKLYGVGKGHRKQEAEKRAAEKALRKVGLI
;
A
#
# COMPACT_ATOMS: atom_id res chain seq x y z
N THR A 1 -10.37 5.19 7.80
CA THR A 1 -10.35 3.91 7.08
C THR A 1 -8.98 3.71 6.46
N ARG A 2 -8.51 2.45 6.31
CA ARG A 2 -7.17 2.13 5.77
C ARG A 2 -6.93 2.73 4.38
N LEU A 3 -7.93 2.68 3.50
CA LEU A 3 -7.87 3.28 2.17
C LEU A 3 -7.61 4.80 2.25
N ARG A 4 -8.35 5.51 3.10
CA ARG A 4 -8.15 6.96 3.29
C ARG A 4 -6.72 7.26 3.72
N SER A 5 -6.20 6.55 4.72
CA SER A 5 -4.85 6.80 5.24
C SER A 5 -3.75 6.54 4.20
N LEU A 6 -3.94 5.61 3.27
CA LEU A 6 -2.96 5.36 2.19
C LEU A 6 -3.03 6.42 1.08
N LEU A 7 -4.22 6.96 0.82
CA LEU A 7 -4.42 7.96 -0.23
C LEU A 7 -3.97 9.37 0.17
N VAL A 8 -3.99 9.69 1.46
CA VAL A 8 -3.72 11.05 1.98
C VAL A 8 -2.54 11.09 2.95
N ASP A 9 -1.61 10.12 2.88
CA ASP A 9 -0.35 10.23 3.61
C ASP A 9 0.64 11.16 2.90
N GLU A 10 1.60 11.69 3.65
CA GLU A 10 2.62 12.63 3.14
C GLU A 10 3.34 12.06 1.91
N LYS A 11 3.64 10.77 1.91
CA LYS A 11 4.36 10.13 0.79
C LYS A 11 3.53 10.14 -0.48
N GLN A 12 2.25 9.81 -0.38
CA GLN A 12 1.35 9.76 -1.51
C GLN A 12 1.03 11.17 -2.04
N LEU A 13 0.81 12.13 -1.15
CA LEU A 13 0.60 13.53 -1.55
C LEU A 13 1.84 14.14 -2.21
N ALA A 14 3.03 13.85 -1.69
CA ALA A 14 4.29 14.24 -2.33
C ALA A 14 4.45 13.60 -3.72
N LYS A 15 4.05 12.34 -3.91
CA LYS A 15 4.04 11.71 -5.24
C LYS A 15 3.12 12.45 -6.21
N PHE A 16 1.90 12.80 -5.79
CA PHE A 16 0.99 13.59 -6.63
C PHE A 16 1.60 14.95 -6.98
N ALA A 17 2.24 15.61 -6.01
CA ALA A 17 2.90 16.88 -6.24
C ALA A 17 4.02 16.79 -7.27
N THR A 18 4.85 15.74 -7.18
CA THR A 18 5.92 15.47 -8.14
C THR A 18 5.37 15.17 -9.54
N GLN A 19 4.32 14.35 -9.65
CA GLN A 19 3.68 14.04 -10.94
C GLN A 19 3.09 15.27 -11.63
N LEU A 20 2.65 16.25 -10.84
CA LEU A 20 2.14 17.53 -11.33
C LEU A 20 3.23 18.61 -11.46
N GLU A 21 4.50 18.24 -11.26
CA GLU A 21 5.65 19.15 -11.34
C GLU A 21 5.54 20.39 -10.42
N ILE A 22 4.83 20.25 -9.29
CA ILE A 22 4.57 21.36 -8.35
C ILE A 22 5.89 21.93 -7.80
N GLY A 23 6.89 21.07 -7.58
CA GLY A 23 8.21 21.47 -7.10
C GLY A 23 8.86 22.58 -7.92
N GLU A 24 8.66 22.60 -9.23
CA GLU A 24 9.21 23.62 -10.14
C GLU A 24 8.47 24.96 -10.02
N LEU A 25 7.21 24.93 -9.60
CA LEU A 25 6.36 26.11 -9.41
C LEU A 25 6.51 26.73 -8.02
N MET A 26 7.14 26.01 -7.08
CA MET A 26 7.33 26.49 -5.70
C MET A 26 8.23 27.73 -5.65
N ARG A 27 7.80 28.72 -4.86
CA ARG A 27 8.62 29.88 -4.51
C ARG A 27 9.34 29.58 -3.19
N LEU A 28 10.64 29.31 -3.29
CA LEU A 28 11.47 28.97 -2.14
C LEU A 28 12.42 30.09 -1.77
N GLY A 29 12.69 30.23 -0.47
CA GLY A 29 13.81 31.03 0.00
C GLY A 29 15.14 30.36 -0.36
N ARG A 30 16.23 31.15 -0.41
CA ARG A 30 17.57 30.64 -0.82
C ARG A 30 18.06 29.43 -0.01
N GLY A 31 17.76 29.38 1.28
CA GLY A 31 18.11 28.24 2.13
C GLY A 31 17.36 26.97 1.73
N ALA A 32 16.03 27.04 1.65
CA ALA A 32 15.20 25.93 1.22
C ALA A 32 15.54 25.44 -0.19
N GLU A 33 15.87 26.35 -1.11
CA GLU A 33 16.34 25.99 -2.46
C GLU A 33 17.65 25.19 -2.39
N LYS A 34 18.63 25.68 -1.63
CA LYS A 34 19.94 25.04 -1.46
C LYS A 34 19.84 23.65 -0.81
N ASP A 35 18.88 23.48 0.09
CA ASP A 35 18.64 22.23 0.81
C ASP A 35 17.74 21.24 0.01
N GLY A 36 17.50 21.51 -1.28
CA GLY A 36 16.72 20.62 -2.16
C GLY A 36 15.22 20.67 -1.88
N GLY A 37 14.69 21.81 -1.43
CA GLY A 37 13.30 21.98 -1.03
C GLY A 37 12.27 21.65 -2.11
N ARG A 38 12.65 21.75 -3.40
CA ARG A 38 11.80 21.36 -4.54
C ARG A 38 11.52 19.86 -4.60
N GLN A 39 12.42 19.04 -4.06
CA GLN A 39 12.27 17.58 -3.99
C GLN A 39 11.95 17.09 -2.57
N ASN A 40 11.80 18.00 -1.61
CA ASN A 40 11.50 17.64 -0.23
C ASN A 40 10.05 17.11 -0.12
N PRO A 41 9.84 15.85 0.31
CA PRO A 41 8.50 15.26 0.34
C PRO A 41 7.52 16.00 1.25
N ALA A 42 7.97 16.50 2.39
CA ALA A 42 7.09 17.25 3.31
C ALA A 42 6.62 18.56 2.66
N LEU A 43 7.54 19.33 2.05
CA LEU A 43 7.16 20.57 1.37
C LEU A 43 6.26 20.34 0.16
N LEU A 44 6.51 19.28 -0.61
CA LEU A 44 5.69 18.88 -1.75
C LEU A 44 4.28 18.48 -1.31
N SER A 45 4.16 17.67 -0.26
CA SER A 45 2.89 17.27 0.35
C SER A 45 2.10 18.50 0.82
N ASP A 46 2.72 19.37 1.62
CA ASP A 46 2.09 20.58 2.15
C ASP A 46 1.63 21.52 1.01
N THR A 47 2.46 21.67 -0.03
CA THR A 47 2.13 22.53 -1.18
C THR A 47 0.98 21.96 -2.00
N PHE A 48 0.93 20.63 -2.18
CA PHE A 48 -0.21 19.99 -2.85
C PHE A 48 -1.51 20.28 -2.11
N GLU A 49 -1.56 20.08 -0.79
CA GLU A 49 -2.75 20.41 0.01
C GLU A 49 -3.11 21.88 -0.08
N ALA A 50 -2.10 22.77 0.01
CA ALA A 50 -2.30 24.21 -0.11
C ALA A 50 -2.91 24.61 -1.46
N ILE A 51 -2.51 23.98 -2.57
CA ILE A 51 -3.08 24.22 -3.90
C ILE A 51 -4.53 23.75 -3.97
N ILE A 52 -4.85 22.57 -3.42
CA ILE A 52 -6.24 22.10 -3.36
C ILE A 52 -7.10 23.04 -2.50
N GLY A 53 -6.57 23.51 -1.38
CA GLY A 53 -7.21 24.51 -0.52
C GLY A 53 -7.45 25.83 -1.24
N ALA A 54 -6.44 26.36 -1.93
CA ALA A 54 -6.55 27.57 -2.72
C ALA A 54 -7.58 27.42 -3.85
N PHE A 55 -7.59 26.30 -4.56
CA PHE A 55 -8.58 26.03 -5.60
C PHE A 55 -10.00 25.92 -5.02
N PHE A 56 -10.16 25.34 -3.83
CA PHE A 56 -11.44 25.35 -3.13
C PHE A 56 -11.92 26.75 -2.78
N LEU A 57 -11.03 27.61 -2.26
CA LEU A 57 -11.35 28.99 -1.90
C LEU A 57 -11.65 29.88 -3.12
N ASP A 58 -10.93 29.70 -4.22
CA ASP A 58 -11.15 30.44 -5.48
C ASP A 58 -12.43 29.98 -6.20
N SER A 59 -12.93 28.79 -5.86
CA SER A 59 -14.05 28.18 -6.57
C SER A 59 -15.12 27.60 -5.63
N THR A 60 -15.42 26.31 -5.75
CA THR A 60 -16.42 25.58 -4.97
C THR A 60 -16.06 24.09 -4.92
N LEU A 61 -16.59 23.37 -3.93
CA LEU A 61 -16.43 21.92 -3.82
C LEU A 61 -16.86 21.17 -5.09
N THR A 62 -17.90 21.65 -5.78
CA THR A 62 -18.41 21.06 -7.02
C THR A 62 -17.40 21.11 -8.17
N LYS A 63 -16.50 22.11 -8.18
CA LYS A 63 -15.44 22.24 -9.20
C LYS A 63 -14.15 21.51 -8.78
N VAL A 64 -13.83 21.50 -7.48
CA VAL A 64 -12.63 20.82 -6.97
C VAL A 64 -12.76 19.30 -7.00
N ARG A 65 -13.95 18.77 -6.67
CA ARG A 65 -14.16 17.32 -6.52
C ARG A 65 -13.82 16.50 -7.78
N PRO A 66 -14.23 16.89 -9.01
CA PRO A 66 -13.83 16.17 -10.22
C PRO A 66 -12.32 16.19 -10.46
N PHE A 67 -11.64 17.30 -10.15
CA PHE A 67 -10.19 17.42 -10.29
C PHE A 67 -9.45 16.48 -9.33
N VAL A 68 -9.79 16.55 -8.04
CA VAL A 68 -9.22 15.65 -7.02
C VAL A 68 -9.52 14.18 -7.37
N LYS A 69 -10.75 13.88 -7.82
CA LYS A 69 -11.10 12.52 -8.22
C LYS A 69 -10.21 12.00 -9.35
N LYS A 70 -9.87 12.80 -10.37
CA LYS A 70 -8.99 12.37 -11.47
C LYS A 70 -7.58 11.98 -10.99
N ILE A 71 -7.08 12.66 -9.96
CA ILE A 71 -5.75 12.40 -9.40
C ILE A 71 -5.78 11.15 -8.50
N PHE A 72 -6.80 11.05 -7.65
CA PHE A 72 -6.88 10.00 -6.62
C PHE A 72 -7.45 8.68 -7.15
N GLN A 73 -8.31 8.70 -8.17
CA GLN A 73 -9.01 7.50 -8.65
C GLN A 73 -8.04 6.42 -9.15
N PRO A 74 -7.00 6.70 -9.96
CA PRO A 74 -6.08 5.66 -10.42
C PRO A 74 -5.37 4.96 -9.26
N VAL A 75 -4.92 5.72 -8.26
CA VAL A 75 -4.23 5.16 -7.08
C VAL A 75 -5.21 4.43 -6.17
N ALA A 76 -6.44 4.93 -6.04
CA ALA A 76 -7.47 4.23 -5.30
C ALA A 76 -7.82 2.89 -5.96
N ASP A 77 -7.93 2.88 -7.29
CA ASP A 77 -8.17 1.68 -8.07
C ASP A 77 -7.00 0.71 -7.98
N GLU A 78 -5.75 1.19 -8.00
CA GLU A 78 -4.54 0.37 -7.77
C GLU A 78 -4.51 -0.24 -6.35
N ILE A 79 -4.91 0.52 -5.32
CA ILE A 79 -4.96 0.03 -3.93
C ILE A 79 -6.10 -1.00 -3.74
N ILE A 80 -7.22 -0.83 -4.45
CA ILE A 80 -8.40 -1.71 -4.33
C ILE A 80 -8.25 -2.95 -5.23
N PHE A 81 -7.68 -2.77 -6.43
CA PHE A 81 -7.51 -3.73 -7.50
C PHE A 81 -6.05 -3.67 -8.01
N PRO A 82 -5.08 -4.13 -7.21
CA PRO A 82 -3.68 -4.15 -7.66
C PRO A 82 -3.56 -5.06 -8.87
N ASP A 83 -3.25 -4.49 -10.03
CA ASP A 83 -2.93 -5.26 -11.22
C ASP A 83 -1.64 -6.05 -10.95
N SER A 84 -1.73 -7.35 -11.23
CA SER A 84 -0.83 -8.42 -10.79
C SER A 84 0.63 -8.37 -11.26
N GLU A 85 1.17 -7.23 -11.73
CA GLU A 85 2.44 -7.21 -12.48
C GLU A 85 3.51 -6.16 -12.12
N SER A 86 3.33 -5.24 -11.18
CA SER A 86 4.41 -4.28 -10.85
C SER A 86 5.00 -4.48 -9.45
N ASP A 87 6.18 -5.13 -9.39
CA ASP A 87 7.30 -4.94 -8.45
C ASP A 87 7.05 -4.43 -7.00
N ALA A 88 5.93 -4.79 -6.38
CA ALA A 88 5.54 -4.38 -5.03
C ALA A 88 5.71 -5.53 -4.03
N GLN A 89 6.95 -6.00 -3.84
CA GLN A 89 7.22 -7.10 -2.89
C GLN A 89 6.86 -6.77 -1.43
N THR A 90 6.61 -5.51 -1.08
CA THR A 90 6.21 -5.08 0.27
C THR A 90 4.73 -4.73 0.45
N ASP A 91 4.03 -4.23 -0.57
CA ASP A 91 2.61 -3.81 -0.43
C ASP A 91 1.63 -4.97 -0.69
N ASP A 92 1.94 -5.86 -1.63
CA ASP A 92 1.13 -7.06 -1.87
C ASP A 92 1.03 -7.97 -0.63
N LEU A 93 2.08 -8.00 0.19
CA LEU A 93 2.13 -8.80 1.42
C LEU A 93 0.98 -8.46 2.36
N VAL A 94 0.65 -7.17 2.45
CA VAL A 94 -0.39 -6.66 3.35
C VAL A 94 -1.78 -6.88 2.77
N ASP A 95 -1.90 -6.91 1.44
CA ASP A 95 -3.18 -7.17 0.78
C ASP A 95 -3.59 -8.64 0.88
N THR A 96 -2.69 -9.60 0.59
CA THR A 96 -3.04 -11.03 0.65
C THR A 96 -3.37 -11.49 2.07
N LYS A 97 -2.55 -11.09 3.05
CA LYS A 97 -2.78 -11.43 4.46
C LYS A 97 -3.98 -10.70 5.03
N GLY A 98 -4.18 -9.43 4.65
CA GLY A 98 -5.32 -8.63 5.06
C GLY A 98 -6.64 -9.18 4.55
N LYS A 99 -6.73 -9.52 3.25
CA LYS A 99 -7.89 -10.17 2.63
C LYS A 99 -8.24 -11.49 3.31
N PHE A 100 -7.23 -12.33 3.57
CA PHE A 100 -7.47 -13.61 4.24
C PHE A 100 -7.90 -13.43 5.71
N GLN A 101 -7.35 -12.44 6.41
CA GLN A 101 -7.76 -12.10 7.77
C GLN A 101 -9.20 -11.61 7.84
N GLN A 102 -9.63 -10.72 6.94
CA GLN A 102 -11.00 -10.24 6.89
C GLN A 102 -11.98 -11.38 6.61
N TRP A 103 -11.65 -12.27 5.68
CA TRP A 103 -12.44 -13.47 5.42
C TRP A 103 -12.54 -14.39 6.65
N ALA A 104 -11.43 -14.64 7.33
CA ALA A 104 -11.40 -15.50 8.52
C ALA A 104 -12.22 -14.91 9.67
N LEU A 105 -12.11 -13.59 9.90
CA LEU A 105 -12.88 -12.89 10.91
C LEU A 105 -14.38 -12.89 10.58
N ALA A 106 -14.75 -12.63 9.32
CA ALA A 106 -16.14 -12.64 8.87
C ALA A 106 -16.77 -14.04 8.96
N LYS A 107 -16.01 -15.10 8.64
CA LYS A 107 -16.54 -16.47 8.58
C LYS A 107 -16.50 -17.21 9.93
N PHE A 108 -15.49 -16.94 10.76
CA PHE A 108 -15.22 -17.73 11.96
C PHE A 108 -15.11 -16.91 13.24
N GLY A 109 -15.09 -15.58 13.16
CA GLY A 109 -14.90 -14.69 14.31
C GLY A 109 -13.48 -14.70 14.89
N GLU A 110 -12.51 -15.27 14.17
CA GLU A 110 -11.12 -15.42 14.64
C GLU A 110 -10.11 -15.01 13.57
N ASN A 111 -8.99 -14.46 14.02
CA ASN A 111 -7.86 -14.14 13.14
C ASN A 111 -7.08 -15.41 12.74
N PRO A 112 -6.53 -15.45 11.51
CA PRO A 112 -5.67 -16.53 11.06
C PRO A 112 -4.34 -16.54 11.83
N LYS A 113 -3.84 -17.73 12.13
CA LYS A 113 -2.53 -17.95 12.76
C LYS A 113 -1.53 -18.41 11.70
N TYR A 114 -0.37 -17.77 11.69
CA TYR A 114 0.75 -18.13 10.81
C TYR A 114 1.85 -18.80 11.63
N GLU A 115 2.34 -19.93 11.14
CA GLU A 115 3.46 -20.65 11.74
C GLU A 115 4.53 -20.86 10.66
N SER A 116 5.76 -20.38 10.92
CA SER A 116 6.88 -20.49 9.98
C SER A 116 8.03 -21.27 10.58
N ASN A 117 8.68 -22.13 9.79
CA ASN A 117 9.91 -22.80 10.21
C ASN A 117 11.11 -21.83 10.24
N ASN A 118 12.25 -22.27 10.78
CA ASN A 118 13.49 -21.47 10.84
C ASN A 118 14.28 -21.45 9.51
N GLY A 119 13.69 -21.98 8.44
CA GLY A 119 14.28 -22.10 7.12
C GLY A 119 15.27 -23.26 7.00
N GLU A 120 15.24 -23.93 5.86
CA GLU A 120 16.07 -25.09 5.53
C GLU A 120 16.97 -24.77 4.33
N GLY A 121 18.15 -25.40 4.27
CA GLY A 121 19.13 -25.18 3.20
C GLY A 121 20.31 -24.29 3.59
N PRO A 122 21.33 -24.17 2.72
CA PRO A 122 22.51 -23.36 2.98
C PRO A 122 22.16 -21.86 3.01
N ASP A 123 22.97 -21.05 3.70
CA ASP A 123 22.63 -19.63 3.99
C ASP A 123 22.30 -18.80 2.74
N HIS A 124 22.94 -19.09 1.61
CA HIS A 124 22.73 -18.41 0.32
C HIS A 124 21.50 -18.93 -0.47
N ALA A 125 20.86 -20.02 -0.02
CA ALA A 125 19.70 -20.62 -0.67
C ALA A 125 18.66 -21.10 0.36
N LYS A 126 18.54 -20.39 1.48
CA LYS A 126 17.63 -20.76 2.57
C LYS A 126 16.18 -20.62 2.12
N ILE A 127 15.38 -21.66 2.37
CA ILE A 127 13.95 -21.69 2.04
C ILE A 127 13.15 -21.77 3.34
N PHE A 128 12.27 -20.80 3.54
CA PHE A 128 11.31 -20.77 4.63
C PHE A 128 9.98 -21.37 4.17
N THR A 129 9.36 -22.15 5.05
CA THR A 129 7.99 -22.67 4.85
C THR A 129 7.09 -22.07 5.92
N ALA A 130 5.93 -21.57 5.51
CA ALA A 130 4.91 -21.03 6.40
C ALA A 130 3.55 -21.67 6.13
N GLU A 131 2.81 -21.91 7.20
CA GLU A 131 1.44 -22.42 7.19
C GLU A 131 0.49 -21.37 7.73
N VAL A 132 -0.73 -21.30 7.16
CA VAL A 132 -1.82 -20.47 7.70
C VAL A 132 -3.00 -21.33 8.13
N ARG A 133 -3.42 -21.15 9.38
CA ARG A 133 -4.50 -21.90 10.03
C ARG A 133 -5.58 -20.98 10.57
N VAL A 134 -6.84 -21.42 10.50
CA VAL A 134 -7.98 -20.76 11.16
C VAL A 134 -8.73 -21.82 11.95
N LYS A 135 -8.98 -21.60 13.24
CA LYS A 135 -9.55 -22.60 14.16
C LYS A 135 -8.84 -23.96 14.11
N GLY A 136 -7.51 -23.94 14.01
CA GLY A 136 -6.67 -25.15 13.91
C GLY A 136 -6.70 -25.86 12.54
N LYS A 137 -7.59 -25.47 11.62
CA LYS A 137 -7.65 -26.04 10.26
C LYS A 137 -6.67 -25.36 9.31
N LEU A 138 -5.93 -26.14 8.54
CA LEU A 138 -4.98 -25.66 7.54
C LEU A 138 -5.67 -25.14 6.28
N TYR A 139 -5.36 -23.90 5.92
CA TYR A 139 -5.89 -23.24 4.73
C TYR A 139 -4.85 -23.04 3.62
N GLY A 140 -3.58 -22.83 3.94
CA GLY A 140 -2.54 -22.66 2.94
C GLY A 140 -1.14 -22.90 3.46
N VAL A 141 -0.22 -23.25 2.54
CA VAL A 141 1.19 -23.49 2.82
C VAL A 141 2.05 -22.80 1.76
N GLY A 142 2.88 -21.85 2.17
CA GLY A 142 3.75 -21.08 1.28
C GLY A 142 5.22 -21.35 1.54
N LYS A 143 6.04 -21.22 0.50
CA LYS A 143 7.49 -21.33 0.56
C LYS A 143 8.14 -20.11 -0.08
N GLY A 144 9.14 -19.52 0.55
CA GLY A 144 9.86 -18.36 0.03
C GLY A 144 11.29 -18.27 0.57
N HIS A 145 12.09 -17.39 -0.02
CA HIS A 145 13.48 -17.17 0.43
C HIS A 145 13.55 -16.29 1.68
N ARG A 146 12.42 -15.71 2.10
CA ARG A 146 12.25 -14.97 3.35
C ARG A 146 11.00 -15.46 4.09
N LYS A 147 10.97 -15.37 5.42
CA LYS A 147 9.78 -15.75 6.24
C LYS A 147 8.52 -15.03 5.78
N GLN A 148 8.61 -13.72 5.54
CA GLN A 148 7.48 -12.90 5.08
C GLN A 148 6.92 -13.37 3.73
N GLU A 149 7.79 -13.74 2.79
CA GLU A 149 7.41 -14.25 1.47
C GLU A 149 6.71 -15.61 1.58
N ALA A 150 7.21 -16.50 2.44
CA ALA A 150 6.56 -17.78 2.72
C ALA A 150 5.14 -17.58 3.27
N GLU A 151 4.95 -16.63 4.20
CA GLU A 151 3.63 -16.32 4.75
C GLU A 151 2.69 -15.69 3.71
N LYS A 152 3.21 -14.88 2.77
CA LYS A 152 2.44 -14.35 1.62
C LYS A 152 1.81 -15.47 0.81
N ARG A 153 2.66 -16.39 0.37
CA ARG A 153 2.26 -17.51 -0.49
C ARG A 153 1.33 -18.47 0.26
N ALA A 154 1.45 -18.55 1.58
CA ALA A 154 0.50 -19.30 2.42
C ALA A 154 -0.89 -18.64 2.39
N ALA A 155 -0.95 -17.31 2.58
CA ALA A 155 -2.19 -16.54 2.50
C ALA A 155 -2.83 -16.59 1.09
N GLU A 156 -2.02 -16.51 0.04
CA GLU A 156 -2.49 -16.59 -1.35
C GLU A 156 -3.16 -17.94 -1.65
N LYS A 157 -2.51 -19.04 -1.29
CA LYS A 157 -3.11 -20.38 -1.44
C LYS A 157 -4.36 -20.54 -0.60
N ALA A 158 -4.39 -19.92 0.58
CA ALA A 158 -5.58 -19.92 1.42
C ALA A 158 -6.74 -19.16 0.78
N LEU A 159 -6.48 -18.00 0.16
CA LEU A 159 -7.48 -17.24 -0.60
C LEU A 159 -8.01 -18.01 -1.82
N ARG A 160 -7.13 -18.66 -2.61
CA ARG A 160 -7.54 -19.54 -3.72
C ARG A 160 -8.43 -20.68 -3.24
N LYS A 161 -8.04 -21.32 -2.13
CA LYS A 161 -8.80 -22.43 -1.53
C LYS A 161 -10.21 -22.02 -1.10
N VAL A 162 -10.42 -20.76 -0.76
CA VAL A 162 -11.72 -20.24 -0.33
C VAL A 162 -12.46 -19.50 -1.44
N GLY A 163 -11.91 -19.47 -2.66
CA GLY A 163 -12.55 -18.89 -3.85
C GLY A 163 -12.58 -17.37 -3.88
N LEU A 164 -11.62 -16.71 -3.23
CA LEU A 164 -11.52 -15.24 -3.22
C LEU A 164 -10.56 -14.67 -4.27
N ILE A 165 -9.68 -15.51 -4.80
CA ILE A 165 -8.77 -15.26 -5.94
C ILE A 165 -8.57 -16.56 -6.73
#